data_AF-A0A382E181-F1
#
_entry.id   AF-A0A382E181-F1
#
_cell.length_a   1.000
_cell.length_b   1.000
_cell.length_c   1.000
_cell.angle_alpha   90.00
_cell.angle_beta   90.00
_cell.angle_gamma   90.00
#
_symmetry.space_group_name_H-M   'P 1'
#
loop_
_entity.id
_entity.type
_entity.pdbx_description
1 polymer ?
#
loop_
_entity_poly.entity_id
_entity_poly.type
_entity_poly.pdbx_seq_one_letter_code
_entity_poly.pdbx_strand_id
1 'polypeptide(L)'
;MRRGARTSQREVRKAIRNAESALNQLAPQVLDNPYPPLCPLTSDQLEEIHNASIIVLESLGIEVTSDRVRTLFRSLGGSVDETTQIVRIDGETIMALIDKAPHHFSLTPRNPANQLLIGGRRINCGLVSGPPNVHDRINGRRPGNFLDYQSLIKLGQTFNVINFFGNQSIAPTDLPANTRHLDTY
;
A
#
# COMPACT_ATOMS: atom_id res chain seq x y z
N MET A 1 12.60 26.80 49.23
CA MET A 1 13.35 26.52 47.98
C MET A 1 12.40 25.84 46.97
N ARG A 2 11.78 26.58 46.05
CA ARG A 2 10.94 26.03 44.95
C ARG A 2 11.25 26.81 43.66
N ARG A 3 12.33 26.43 42.96
CA ARG A 3 12.76 27.03 41.67
C ARG A 3 13.19 25.94 40.66
N GLY A 4 12.43 24.84 40.57
CA GLY A 4 12.76 23.71 39.67
C GLY A 4 11.76 23.41 38.55
N ALA A 5 10.50 23.85 38.64
CA ALA A 5 9.43 23.35 37.76
C ALA A 5 9.04 24.25 36.57
N ARG A 6 9.45 25.54 36.56
CA ARG A 6 9.09 26.50 35.49
C ARG A 6 10.03 26.46 34.28
N THR A 7 11.25 25.96 34.45
CA THR A 7 12.27 25.90 33.40
C THR A 7 11.97 24.80 32.38
N SER A 8 11.47 23.65 32.84
CA SER A 8 11.16 22.50 31.98
C SER A 8 9.97 22.74 31.05
N GLN A 9 8.89 23.39 31.52
CA GLN A 9 7.74 23.69 30.65
C GLN A 9 8.07 24.70 29.55
N ARG A 10 9.01 25.63 29.79
CA ARG A 10 9.44 26.62 28.80
C ARG A 10 10.32 25.97 27.73
N GLU A 11 11.18 25.04 28.12
CA GLU A 11 12.01 24.26 27.19
C GLU A 11 11.16 23.32 26.34
N VAL A 12 10.17 22.64 26.93
CA VAL A 12 9.19 21.82 26.21
C VAL A 12 8.39 22.67 25.21
N ARG A 13 7.88 23.83 25.62
CA ARG A 13 7.17 24.74 24.68
C ARG A 13 8.08 25.28 23.57
N LYS A 14 9.36 25.55 23.87
CA LYS A 14 10.34 25.99 22.85
C LYS A 14 10.68 24.85 21.88
N ALA A 15 10.80 23.62 22.37
CA ALA A 15 11.01 22.44 21.54
C ALA A 15 9.80 22.15 20.65
N ILE A 16 8.57 22.25 21.18
CA ILE A 16 7.33 22.13 20.39
C ILE A 16 7.27 23.21 19.31
N ARG A 17 7.53 24.47 19.66
CA ARG A 17 7.49 25.59 18.71
C ARG A 17 8.58 25.52 17.64
N ASN A 18 9.76 24.99 18.00
CA ASN A 18 10.84 24.72 17.05
C ASN A 18 10.54 23.48 16.18
N ALA A 19 9.84 22.48 16.70
CA ALA A 19 9.40 21.33 15.92
C ALA A 19 8.31 21.71 14.91
N GLU A 20 7.37 22.57 15.32
CA GLU A 20 6.38 23.20 14.42
C GLU A 20 7.06 24.07 13.35
N SER A 21 8.22 24.68 13.63
CA SER A 21 8.96 25.48 12.65
C SER A 21 10.01 24.69 11.84
N ALA A 22 10.30 23.43 12.17
CA ALA A 22 11.44 22.70 11.59
C ALA A 22 11.16 22.13 10.19
N LEU A 23 9.89 21.92 9.85
CA LEU A 23 9.48 21.34 8.57
C LEU A 23 8.47 22.26 7.91
N ASN A 24 8.98 23.12 7.03
CA ASN A 24 8.13 23.95 6.17
C ASN A 24 7.43 23.05 5.14
N GLN A 25 6.17 22.74 5.38
CA GLN A 25 5.32 21.93 4.51
C GLN A 25 4.15 22.78 4.03
N LEU A 26 3.65 22.49 2.82
CA LEU A 26 2.39 23.05 2.36
C LEU A 26 1.26 22.60 3.29
N ALA A 27 0.11 23.30 3.27
CA ALA A 27 -1.07 22.77 3.94
C ALA A 27 -1.43 21.38 3.37
N PRO A 28 -1.99 20.45 4.16
CA PRO A 28 -2.47 19.18 3.62
C PRO A 28 -3.41 19.41 2.43
N GLN A 29 -3.16 18.69 1.34
CA GLN A 29 -3.96 18.80 0.13
C GLN A 29 -4.55 17.45 -0.25
N VAL A 30 -5.77 17.53 -0.75
CA VAL A 30 -6.38 16.44 -1.49
C VAL A 30 -5.89 16.52 -2.93
N LEU A 31 -5.18 15.51 -3.38
CA LEU A 31 -4.59 15.49 -4.72
C LEU A 31 -5.51 14.74 -5.70
N ASP A 32 -6.18 15.50 -6.56
CA ASP A 32 -6.89 14.97 -7.73
C ASP A 32 -6.10 15.34 -8.99
N ASN A 33 -5.84 14.38 -9.87
CA ASN A 33 -5.18 14.65 -11.15
C ASN A 33 -6.08 15.59 -11.99
N PRO A 34 -5.66 16.80 -12.38
CA PRO A 34 -6.48 17.73 -13.18
C PRO A 34 -6.49 17.40 -14.68
N TYR A 35 -5.63 16.50 -15.14
CA TYR A 35 -5.56 16.07 -16.54
C TYR A 35 -6.34 14.78 -16.80
N PRO A 36 -6.86 14.59 -18.03
CA PRO A 36 -7.33 13.28 -18.45
C PRO A 36 -6.19 12.24 -18.38
N PRO A 37 -6.51 10.94 -18.23
CA PRO A 37 -5.52 9.88 -18.33
C PRO A 37 -4.71 9.99 -19.62
N LEU A 38 -3.41 9.72 -19.53
CA LEU A 38 -2.59 9.59 -20.73
C LEU A 38 -3.02 8.31 -21.47
N CYS A 39 -3.42 8.46 -22.74
CA CYS A 39 -3.82 7.36 -23.60
C CYS A 39 -2.77 7.14 -24.69
N PRO A 40 -1.66 6.42 -24.40
CA PRO A 40 -0.61 6.18 -25.39
C PRO A 40 -1.01 5.14 -26.46
N LEU A 41 -2.09 4.40 -26.23
CA LEU A 41 -2.62 3.37 -27.13
C LEU A 41 -3.91 3.84 -27.80
N THR A 42 -4.15 3.40 -29.03
CA THR A 42 -5.45 3.56 -29.69
C THR A 42 -6.50 2.62 -29.07
N SER A 43 -7.78 2.87 -29.35
CA SER A 43 -8.87 2.00 -28.88
C SER A 43 -8.71 0.56 -29.37
N ASP A 44 -8.32 0.36 -30.63
CA ASP A 44 -8.12 -0.97 -31.21
C ASP A 44 -6.95 -1.71 -30.54
N GLN A 45 -5.86 -1.00 -30.22
CA GLN A 45 -4.71 -1.59 -29.52
C GLN A 45 -5.08 -1.97 -28.08
N LEU A 46 -5.90 -1.17 -27.41
CA LEU A 46 -6.38 -1.48 -26.08
C LEU A 46 -7.28 -2.71 -26.08
N GLU A 47 -8.18 -2.81 -27.06
CA GLU A 47 -9.06 -3.96 -27.27
C GLU A 47 -8.26 -5.23 -27.60
N GLU A 48 -7.20 -5.11 -28.40
CA GLU A 48 -6.29 -6.23 -28.69
C GLU A 48 -5.61 -6.76 -27.41
N ILE A 49 -5.10 -5.88 -26.55
CA ILE A 49 -4.50 -6.26 -25.26
C ILE A 49 -5.55 -6.90 -24.33
N HIS A 50 -6.76 -6.34 -24.30
CA HIS A 50 -7.86 -6.88 -23.50
C HIS A 50 -8.18 -8.33 -23.91
N ASN A 51 -8.43 -8.56 -25.20
CA ASN A 51 -8.74 -9.88 -25.74
C ASN A 51 -7.59 -10.87 -25.54
N ALA A 52 -6.34 -10.45 -25.75
CA ALA A 52 -5.17 -11.28 -25.48
C ALA A 52 -5.08 -11.67 -23.99
N SER A 53 -5.39 -10.75 -23.08
CA SER A 53 -5.39 -11.02 -21.63
C SER A 53 -6.46 -12.03 -21.25
N ILE A 54 -7.67 -11.94 -21.83
CA ILE A 54 -8.73 -12.94 -21.64
C ILE A 54 -8.29 -14.31 -22.15
N ILE A 55 -7.73 -14.38 -23.37
CA ILE A 55 -7.23 -15.65 -23.94
C ILE A 55 -6.19 -16.30 -23.02
N VAL A 56 -5.27 -15.52 -22.44
CA VAL A 56 -4.29 -16.05 -21.48
C VAL A 56 -4.98 -16.69 -20.28
N LEU A 57 -5.96 -16.02 -19.67
CA LEU A 57 -6.68 -16.53 -18.49
C LEU A 57 -7.57 -17.73 -18.79
N GLU A 58 -8.21 -17.75 -19.97
CA GLU A 58 -9.09 -18.83 -20.42
C GLU A 58 -8.32 -20.07 -20.88
N SER A 59 -7.30 -19.88 -21.72
CA SER A 59 -6.62 -20.97 -22.44
C SER A 59 -5.39 -21.48 -21.70
N LEU A 60 -4.54 -20.56 -21.23
CA LEU A 60 -3.30 -20.93 -20.53
C LEU A 60 -3.59 -21.13 -19.03
N GLY A 61 -4.34 -20.22 -18.44
CA GLY A 61 -4.69 -20.21 -17.02
C GLY A 61 -3.59 -19.62 -16.13
N ILE A 62 -3.81 -19.70 -14.82
CA ILE A 62 -2.88 -19.25 -13.79
C ILE A 62 -2.64 -20.36 -12.76
N GLU A 63 -1.41 -20.48 -12.27
CA GLU A 63 -1.09 -21.41 -11.18
C GLU A 63 -1.65 -20.89 -9.85
N VAL A 64 -2.45 -21.71 -9.17
CA VAL A 64 -3.07 -21.38 -7.88
C VAL A 64 -2.73 -22.47 -6.88
N THR A 65 -1.75 -22.21 -6.03
CA THR A 65 -1.27 -23.16 -5.03
C THR A 65 -2.23 -23.36 -3.86
N SER A 66 -3.16 -22.42 -3.64
CA SER A 66 -4.15 -22.49 -2.57
C SER A 66 -5.34 -23.36 -2.96
N ASP A 67 -5.50 -24.49 -2.27
CA ASP A 67 -6.62 -25.40 -2.48
C ASP A 67 -8.01 -24.75 -2.29
N ARG A 68 -8.11 -23.86 -1.29
CA ARG A 68 -9.32 -23.07 -1.06
C ARG A 68 -9.67 -22.21 -2.27
N VAL A 69 -8.68 -21.53 -2.86
CA VAL A 69 -8.89 -20.65 -4.01
C VAL A 69 -9.27 -21.47 -5.24
N ARG A 70 -8.60 -22.61 -5.49
CA ARG A 70 -8.98 -23.54 -6.56
C ARG A 70 -10.42 -24.04 -6.42
N THR A 71 -10.86 -24.33 -5.19
CA THR A 71 -12.25 -24.73 -4.92
C THR A 71 -13.25 -23.63 -5.27
N LEU A 72 -12.92 -22.36 -4.99
CA LEU A 72 -13.76 -21.22 -5.40
C LEU A 72 -13.85 -21.12 -6.93
N PHE A 73 -12.73 -21.28 -7.63
CA PHE A 73 -12.74 -21.29 -9.09
C PHE A 73 -13.60 -22.43 -9.66
N ARG A 74 -13.50 -23.65 -9.12
CA ARG A 74 -14.40 -24.76 -9.51
C ARG A 74 -15.88 -24.41 -9.30
N SER A 75 -16.21 -23.75 -8.18
CA SER A 75 -17.59 -23.33 -7.89
C SER A 75 -18.15 -22.27 -8.84
N LEU A 76 -17.26 -21.55 -9.54
CA LEU A 76 -17.61 -20.56 -10.56
C LEU A 76 -17.62 -21.15 -11.97
N GLY A 77 -17.45 -22.47 -12.13
CA GLY A 77 -17.37 -23.13 -13.44
C GLY A 77 -15.95 -23.17 -14.04
N GLY A 78 -14.94 -22.69 -13.31
CA GLY A 78 -13.54 -22.75 -13.72
C GLY A 78 -13.00 -24.19 -13.74
N SER A 79 -12.18 -24.49 -14.74
CA SER A 79 -11.44 -25.75 -14.85
C SER A 79 -10.17 -25.69 -14.00
N VAL A 80 -9.89 -26.75 -13.25
CA VAL A 80 -8.71 -26.85 -12.39
C VAL A 80 -7.99 -28.17 -12.66
N ASP A 81 -6.72 -28.08 -12.99
CA ASP A 81 -5.82 -29.22 -13.04
C ASP A 81 -5.10 -29.34 -11.69
N GLU A 82 -5.39 -30.38 -10.92
CA GLU A 82 -4.77 -30.59 -9.59
C GLU A 82 -3.29 -30.93 -9.66
N THR A 83 -2.83 -31.50 -10.78
CA THR A 83 -1.44 -31.92 -10.96
C THR A 83 -0.56 -30.71 -11.18
N THR A 84 -0.97 -29.83 -12.10
CA THR A 84 -0.24 -28.59 -12.43
C THR A 84 -0.66 -27.40 -11.56
N GLN A 85 -1.76 -27.53 -10.82
CA GLN A 85 -2.39 -26.46 -10.04
C GLN A 85 -2.87 -25.28 -10.90
N ILE A 86 -3.01 -25.48 -12.21
CA ILE A 86 -3.46 -24.45 -13.14
C ILE A 86 -4.98 -24.34 -13.12
N VAL A 87 -5.46 -23.12 -12.96
CA VAL A 87 -6.87 -22.73 -13.04
C VAL A 87 -7.14 -21.98 -14.32
N ARG A 88 -8.23 -22.31 -15.00
CA ARG A 88 -8.78 -21.61 -16.17
C ARG A 88 -10.22 -21.23 -15.90
N ILE A 89 -10.63 -20.05 -16.35
CA ILE A 89 -12.00 -19.53 -16.18
C ILE A 89 -12.37 -18.76 -17.44
N ASP A 90 -13.64 -18.86 -17.86
CA ASP A 90 -14.14 -18.17 -19.04
C ASP A 90 -14.19 -16.65 -18.83
N GLY A 91 -14.03 -15.92 -19.93
CA GLY A 91 -13.97 -14.47 -20.01
C GLY A 91 -15.28 -13.82 -19.63
N GLU A 92 -16.42 -14.44 -19.95
CA GLU A 92 -17.73 -13.93 -19.54
C GLU A 92 -17.84 -13.88 -18.01
N THR A 93 -17.43 -14.97 -17.33
CA THR A 93 -17.39 -15.02 -15.88
C THR A 93 -16.37 -14.03 -15.31
N ILE A 94 -15.19 -13.88 -15.92
CA ILE A 94 -14.21 -12.86 -15.51
C ILE A 94 -14.84 -11.46 -15.58
N MET A 95 -15.47 -11.11 -16.69
CA MET A 95 -16.08 -9.79 -16.89
C MET A 95 -17.25 -9.56 -15.93
N ALA A 96 -18.09 -10.57 -15.70
CA ALA A 96 -19.17 -10.52 -14.72
C ALA A 96 -18.67 -10.35 -13.27
N LEU A 97 -17.45 -10.82 -12.95
CA LEU A 97 -16.81 -10.57 -11.65
C LEU A 97 -16.20 -9.17 -11.56
N ILE A 98 -15.57 -8.69 -12.63
CA ILE A 98 -15.01 -7.33 -12.70
C ILE A 98 -16.13 -6.28 -12.55
N ASP A 99 -17.29 -6.49 -13.15
CA ASP A 99 -18.43 -5.57 -13.09
C ASP A 99 -18.97 -5.38 -11.65
N LYS A 100 -18.72 -6.34 -10.75
CA LYS A 100 -19.08 -6.23 -9.33
C LYS A 100 -18.11 -5.35 -8.53
N ALA A 101 -16.94 -5.02 -9.08
CA ALA A 101 -15.96 -4.21 -8.38
C ALA A 101 -16.39 -2.72 -8.37
N PRO A 102 -16.37 -2.04 -7.22
CA PRO A 102 -16.73 -0.63 -7.17
C PRO A 102 -15.69 0.23 -7.89
N HIS A 103 -16.14 1.21 -8.68
CA HIS A 103 -15.25 2.19 -9.34
C HIS A 103 -14.46 3.06 -8.34
N HIS A 104 -14.99 3.25 -7.14
CA HIS A 104 -14.32 3.92 -6.03
C HIS A 104 -14.83 3.42 -4.68
N PHE A 105 -13.98 3.49 -3.65
CA PHE A 105 -14.37 3.16 -2.28
C PHE A 105 -13.56 3.98 -1.26
N SER A 106 -14.06 4.07 -0.03
CA SER A 106 -13.37 4.77 1.06
C SER A 106 -12.63 3.79 1.97
N LEU A 107 -11.35 4.04 2.22
CA LEU A 107 -10.57 3.35 3.23
C LEU A 107 -10.55 4.22 4.50
N THR A 108 -11.14 3.71 5.59
CA THR A 108 -11.28 4.46 6.84
C THR A 108 -10.25 3.98 7.87
N PRO A 109 -9.25 4.80 8.23
CA PRO A 109 -8.24 4.43 9.23
C PRO A 109 -8.72 4.73 10.65
N ARG A 110 -7.89 4.37 11.65
CA ARG A 110 -8.15 4.62 13.08
C ARG A 110 -8.46 6.08 13.41
N ASN A 111 -7.83 7.01 12.70
CA ASN A 111 -8.16 8.44 12.75
C ASN A 111 -9.05 8.79 11.54
N PRO A 112 -10.37 8.96 11.69
CA PRO A 112 -11.27 9.22 10.56
C PRO A 112 -10.93 10.48 9.76
N ALA A 113 -10.18 11.44 10.34
CA ALA A 113 -9.71 12.63 9.62
C ALA A 113 -8.73 12.30 8.48
N ASN A 114 -8.15 11.09 8.49
CA ASN A 114 -7.22 10.60 7.46
C ASN A 114 -7.89 9.62 6.47
N GLN A 115 -9.22 9.66 6.35
CA GLN A 115 -9.94 8.81 5.40
C GLN A 115 -9.42 9.01 3.96
N LEU A 116 -9.26 7.91 3.23
CA LEU A 116 -8.77 7.92 1.86
C LEU A 116 -9.88 7.50 0.90
N LEU A 117 -10.01 8.22 -0.20
CA LEU A 117 -10.81 7.79 -1.34
C LEU A 117 -9.90 7.03 -2.30
N ILE A 118 -10.26 5.81 -2.68
CA ILE A 118 -9.54 4.98 -3.65
C ILE A 118 -10.33 4.96 -4.94
N GLY A 119 -9.67 5.26 -6.07
CA GLY A 119 -10.28 5.26 -7.40
C GLY A 119 -10.51 6.66 -7.99
N GLY A 120 -11.06 6.68 -9.20
CA GLY A 120 -11.29 7.92 -9.95
C GLY A 120 -9.99 8.68 -10.26
N ARG A 121 -9.98 9.97 -9.94
CA ARG A 121 -8.84 10.87 -10.18
C ARG A 121 -7.97 11.09 -8.95
N ARG A 122 -8.33 10.46 -7.83
CA ARG A 122 -7.66 10.62 -6.54
C ARG A 122 -6.29 9.99 -6.58
N ILE A 123 -5.28 10.76 -6.20
CA ILE A 123 -3.92 10.28 -5.99
C ILE A 123 -3.69 10.21 -4.47
N ASN A 124 -3.34 9.02 -4.00
CA ASN A 124 -2.87 8.81 -2.63
C ASN A 124 -1.43 8.34 -2.70
N CYS A 125 -0.54 9.01 -1.99
CA CYS A 125 0.88 8.68 -1.94
C CYS A 125 1.17 7.82 -0.70
N GLY A 126 1.69 6.62 -0.92
CA GLY A 126 2.08 5.70 0.14
C GLY A 126 3.58 5.75 0.43
N LEU A 127 3.98 5.36 1.63
CA LEU A 127 5.38 5.08 1.92
C LEU A 127 5.82 3.75 1.27
N VAL A 128 7.11 3.64 0.94
CA VAL A 128 7.75 2.39 0.49
C VAL A 128 7.34 1.21 1.36
N SER A 129 7.20 0.03 0.77
CA SER A 129 6.78 -1.21 1.42
C SER A 129 7.55 -2.40 0.85
N GLY A 130 8.11 -3.26 1.71
CA GLY A 130 8.75 -4.52 1.31
C GLY A 130 10.29 -4.60 1.24
N PRO A 131 11.11 -3.51 1.24
CA PRO A 131 12.56 -3.67 1.21
C PRO A 131 13.09 -4.50 2.40
N PRO A 132 14.09 -5.38 2.18
CA PRO A 132 14.74 -6.12 3.26
C PRO A 132 15.92 -5.36 3.89
N ASN A 133 16.38 -4.28 3.26
CA ASN A 133 17.53 -3.49 3.70
C ASN A 133 17.17 -2.01 3.79
N VAL A 134 17.75 -1.32 4.76
CA VAL A 134 17.70 0.14 4.92
C VAL A 134 19.08 0.73 4.62
N HIS A 135 19.12 2.00 4.23
CA HIS A 135 20.35 2.78 4.05
C HIS A 135 20.19 4.12 4.75
N ASP A 136 21.15 4.50 5.59
CA ASP A 136 21.28 5.87 6.08
C ASP A 136 22.74 6.37 5.96
N ARG A 137 22.96 7.68 6.17
CA ARG A 137 24.28 8.32 6.00
C ARG A 137 25.29 7.97 7.12
N ILE A 138 24.80 7.47 8.26
CA ILE A 138 25.61 7.24 9.47
C ILE A 138 26.09 5.78 9.50
N ASN A 139 25.18 4.83 9.27
CA ASN A 139 25.37 3.40 9.42
C ASN A 139 25.45 2.66 8.08
N GLY A 140 25.24 3.35 6.96
CA GLY A 140 25.26 2.75 5.62
C GLY A 140 24.11 1.77 5.36
N ARG A 141 24.29 0.88 4.38
CA ARG A 141 23.32 -0.16 4.01
C ARG A 141 23.41 -1.36 4.96
N ARG A 142 22.28 -1.79 5.51
CA ARG A 142 22.17 -2.93 6.43
C ARG A 142 20.81 -3.64 6.29
N PRO A 143 20.67 -4.88 6.79
CA PRO A 143 19.36 -5.50 7.00
C PRO A 143 18.47 -4.61 7.88
N GLY A 144 17.20 -4.51 7.52
CA GLY A 144 16.21 -3.76 8.31
C GLY A 144 15.92 -4.43 9.65
N ASN A 145 15.69 -3.62 10.68
CA ASN A 145 15.27 -4.07 11.99
C ASN A 145 14.02 -3.31 12.47
N PHE A 146 13.49 -3.67 13.64
CA PHE A 146 12.28 -3.05 14.16
C PHE A 146 12.43 -1.56 14.49
N LEU A 147 13.62 -1.13 14.95
CA LEU A 147 13.90 0.29 15.19
C LEU A 147 13.91 1.09 13.89
N ASP A 148 14.44 0.52 12.81
CA ASP A 148 14.41 1.11 11.47
C ASP A 148 12.96 1.22 10.97
N TYR A 149 12.15 0.19 11.18
CA TYR A 149 10.72 0.22 10.89
C TYR A 149 10.01 1.35 11.64
N GLN A 150 10.17 1.44 12.96
CA GLN A 150 9.57 2.51 13.76
C GLN A 150 10.04 3.90 13.31
N SER A 151 11.31 4.04 12.96
CA SER A 151 11.88 5.30 12.48
C SER A 151 11.26 5.72 11.15
N LEU A 152 11.08 4.78 10.21
CA LEU A 152 10.40 5.03 8.92
C LEU A 152 8.92 5.36 9.09
N ILE A 153 8.21 4.70 10.01
CA ILE A 153 6.80 5.03 10.30
C ILE A 153 6.69 6.45 10.86
N LYS A 154 7.52 6.81 11.85
CA LYS A 154 7.55 8.17 12.42
C LYS A 154 7.90 9.21 11.36
N LEU A 155 8.88 8.90 10.50
CA LEU A 155 9.27 9.75 9.38
C LEU A 155 8.09 9.95 8.42
N GLY A 156 7.41 8.88 8.04
CA GLY A 156 6.26 8.96 7.15
C GLY A 156 5.12 9.78 7.76
N GLN A 157 4.84 9.61 9.06
CA GLN A 157 3.80 10.35 9.78
C GLN A 157 4.10 11.85 9.88
N THR A 158 5.37 12.22 9.74
CA THR A 158 5.82 13.61 9.81
C THR A 158 5.49 14.37 8.52
N PHE A 159 5.38 13.69 7.38
CA PHE A 159 5.11 14.31 6.07
C PHE A 159 3.64 14.21 5.67
N ASN A 160 3.00 15.34 5.43
CA ASN A 160 1.58 15.38 5.05
C ASN A 160 1.28 14.91 3.63
N VAL A 161 2.31 14.75 2.79
CA VAL A 161 2.18 14.15 1.45
C VAL A 161 2.04 12.63 1.51
N ILE A 162 2.40 11.99 2.62
CA ILE A 162 2.28 10.53 2.78
C ILE A 162 0.92 10.23 3.41
N ASN A 163 0.02 9.67 2.61
CA ASN A 163 -1.37 9.45 3.01
C ASN A 163 -1.58 8.10 3.70
N PHE A 164 -0.78 7.08 3.35
CA PHE A 164 -0.92 5.74 3.93
C PHE A 164 0.40 4.99 4.04
N PHE A 165 0.35 3.95 4.87
CA PHE A 165 1.38 2.94 5.02
C PHE A 165 0.76 1.63 4.52
N GLY A 166 1.40 1.00 3.54
CA GLY A 166 0.94 -0.26 2.97
C GLY A 166 1.33 -1.44 3.86
N ASN A 167 2.18 -2.32 3.31
CA ASN A 167 2.82 -3.38 4.07
C ASN A 167 3.95 -2.78 4.95
N GLN A 168 4.73 -3.63 5.61
CA GLN A 168 5.94 -3.26 6.34
C GLN A 168 6.86 -2.37 5.49
N SER A 169 7.11 -1.14 5.94
CA SER A 169 7.97 -0.20 5.20
C SER A 169 9.41 -0.68 5.06
N ILE A 170 9.82 -1.56 5.96
CA ILE A 170 11.05 -2.34 5.94
C ILE A 170 10.76 -3.65 6.67
N ALA A 171 11.31 -4.76 6.20
CA ALA A 171 11.20 -6.02 6.92
C ALA A 171 12.05 -5.97 8.21
N PRO A 172 11.46 -6.15 9.42
CA PRO A 172 12.23 -6.23 10.66
C PRO A 172 12.82 -7.64 10.78
N THR A 173 14.07 -7.81 10.33
CA THR A 173 14.75 -9.11 10.27
C THR A 173 15.26 -9.60 11.63
N ASP A 174 15.25 -8.72 12.63
CA ASP A 174 15.54 -8.99 14.05
C ASP A 174 14.37 -9.65 14.79
N LEU A 175 13.16 -9.61 14.23
CA LEU A 175 11.97 -10.25 14.79
C LEU A 175 11.69 -11.62 14.14
N PRO A 176 11.13 -12.60 14.88
CA PRO A 176 10.79 -13.91 14.32
C PRO A 176 9.78 -13.80 13.18
N ALA A 177 10.09 -14.42 12.03
CA ALA A 177 9.29 -14.29 10.81
C ALA A 177 7.81 -14.67 10.97
N ASN A 178 7.51 -15.64 11.85
CA ASN A 178 6.17 -16.12 12.13
C ASN A 178 5.32 -15.16 12.99
N THR A 179 5.93 -14.19 13.67
CA THR A 179 5.22 -13.31 14.63
C THR A 179 5.45 -11.83 14.37
N ARG A 180 6.48 -11.44 13.61
CA ARG A 180 6.84 -10.03 13.33
C ARG A 180 5.72 -9.17 12.72
N HIS A 181 4.66 -9.79 12.19
CA HIS A 181 3.50 -9.06 11.71
C HIS A 181 2.71 -8.43 12.88
N LEU A 182 2.67 -9.07 14.05
CA LEU A 182 1.97 -8.57 15.24
C LEU A 182 2.54 -7.23 15.74
N ASP A 183 3.83 -6.98 15.50
CA ASP A 183 4.52 -5.74 15.90
C ASP A 183 4.39 -4.61 14.86
N THR A 184 3.93 -4.92 13.64
CA THR A 184 4.01 -4.00 12.48
C THR A 184 2.67 -3.64 11.83
N TYR A 185 1.53 -4.02 12.42
CA TYR A 185 0.19 -3.74 11.89
C TYR A 185 -0.71 -3.05 12.93
#